data_AF-A0A3D0HZE7-F1
#
_entry.id   AF-A0A3D0HZE7-F1
#
_cell.length_a   1.000
_cell.length_b   1.000
_cell.length_c   1.000
_cell.angle_alpha   90.00
_cell.angle_beta   90.00
_cell.angle_gamma   90.00
#
_symmetry.space_group_name_H-M   'P 1'
#
loop_
_entity.id
_entity.type
_entity.pdbx_description
1 polymer ?
#
loop_
_entity_poly.entity_id
_entity_poly.type
_entity_poly.pdbx_seq_one_letter_code
_entity_poly.pdbx_strand_id
1 'polypeptide(L)'
;MFSKYHEREFIVKTLMAPTYNLSRYLANRLVTDMMNFFYANNEVKQEVWQEIYAQRFDKLAELALFGKDDIDMARVCWAEAAKARDIYKPKPKEIPAEFYQKKVIIYSSDPEMFGVEKANRVELARMIDEMPDISTTDRNRLKRHSGVITLNIPEDLEEAKYSTEDETPKN
;
A
#
# COMPACT_ATOMS: atom_id res chain seq x y z
N MET A 1 2.58 -29.59 -29.94
CA MET A 1 2.89 -30.73 -29.03
C MET A 1 2.58 -30.43 -27.54
N PHE A 2 2.35 -29.18 -27.12
CA PHE A 2 2.09 -28.82 -25.72
C PHE A 2 0.63 -28.94 -25.24
N SER A 3 -0.34 -29.32 -26.09
CA SER A 3 -1.76 -29.28 -25.69
C SER A 3 -2.15 -30.37 -24.66
N LYS A 4 -1.39 -31.48 -24.58
CA LYS A 4 -1.72 -32.63 -23.70
C LYS A 4 -1.56 -32.39 -22.20
N TYR A 5 -0.90 -31.31 -21.78
CA TYR A 5 -0.61 -31.05 -20.37
C TYR A 5 -1.76 -30.38 -19.58
N HIS A 6 -2.83 -29.98 -20.28
CA HIS A 6 -3.98 -29.27 -19.69
C HIS A 6 -5.18 -30.18 -19.46
N GLU A 7 -5.13 -31.41 -19.98
CA GLU A 7 -6.23 -32.35 -19.88
C GLU A 7 -6.31 -32.91 -18.45
N ARG A 8 -7.51 -32.85 -17.88
CA ARG A 8 -7.81 -33.32 -16.52
C ARG A 8 -7.29 -34.73 -16.26
N GLU A 9 -7.36 -35.60 -17.25
CA GLU A 9 -6.90 -37.00 -17.15
C GLU A 9 -5.38 -37.12 -16.98
N PHE A 10 -4.61 -36.24 -17.61
CA PHE A 10 -3.16 -36.22 -17.47
C PHE A 10 -2.76 -35.83 -16.03
N ILE A 11 -3.42 -34.81 -15.48
CA ILE A 11 -3.20 -34.34 -14.09
C ILE A 11 -3.60 -35.42 -13.09
N VAL A 12 -4.72 -36.11 -13.31
CA VAL A 12 -5.11 -37.24 -12.44
C VAL A 12 -4.08 -38.37 -12.53
N LYS A 13 -3.55 -38.66 -13.73
CA LYS A 13 -2.53 -39.69 -13.92
C LYS A 13 -1.20 -39.34 -13.24
N THR A 14 -0.79 -38.07 -13.24
CA THR A 14 0.42 -37.63 -12.53
C THR A 14 0.25 -37.69 -11.02
N LEU A 15 -0.94 -37.34 -10.49
CA LEU A 15 -1.26 -37.47 -9.07
C LEU A 15 -1.32 -38.93 -8.59
N MET A 16 -1.67 -39.85 -9.49
CA MET A 16 -1.63 -41.29 -9.22
C MET A 16 -0.23 -41.90 -9.38
N ALA A 17 0.74 -41.17 -9.94
CA ALA A 17 2.11 -41.65 -10.09
C ALA A 17 2.75 -41.91 -8.71
N PRO A 18 3.76 -42.78 -8.62
CA PRO A 18 4.38 -43.19 -7.34
C PRO A 18 4.98 -42.03 -6.54
N THR A 19 5.17 -40.87 -7.16
CA THR A 19 5.62 -39.64 -6.48
C THR A 19 4.59 -39.10 -5.48
N TYR A 20 3.30 -39.23 -5.77
CA TYR A 20 2.22 -38.71 -4.92
C TYR A 20 1.31 -39.82 -4.39
N ASN A 21 1.21 -40.95 -5.10
CA ASN A 21 0.54 -42.18 -4.70
C ASN A 21 -0.91 -41.96 -4.21
N LEU A 22 -1.65 -41.06 -4.87
CA LEU A 22 -3.02 -40.74 -4.52
C LEU A 22 -3.99 -41.74 -5.16
N SER A 23 -5.03 -42.13 -4.42
CA SER A 23 -6.14 -42.88 -5.00
C SER A 23 -6.86 -42.05 -6.07
N ARG A 24 -7.35 -42.70 -7.13
CA ARG A 24 -8.03 -42.05 -8.25
C ARG A 24 -9.19 -41.15 -7.80
N TYR A 25 -9.94 -41.57 -6.78
CA TYR A 25 -11.02 -40.77 -6.21
C TYR A 25 -10.50 -39.47 -5.59
N LEU A 26 -9.44 -39.56 -4.79
CA LEU A 26 -8.86 -38.42 -4.09
C LEU A 26 -8.13 -37.48 -5.04
N ALA A 27 -7.47 -38.00 -6.08
CA ALA A 27 -6.88 -37.21 -7.14
C ALA A 27 -7.95 -36.40 -7.92
N ASN A 28 -9.10 -37.00 -8.23
CA ASN A 28 -10.19 -36.28 -8.89
C ASN A 28 -10.80 -35.19 -8.00
N ARG A 29 -10.96 -35.48 -6.70
CA ARG A 29 -11.43 -34.50 -5.73
C ARG A 29 -10.45 -33.32 -5.61
N LEU A 30 -9.16 -33.61 -5.45
CA LEU A 30 -8.10 -32.59 -5.39
C LEU A 30 -8.09 -31.69 -6.62
N VAL A 31 -8.22 -32.26 -7.83
CA VAL A 31 -8.28 -31.47 -9.07
C VAL A 31 -9.54 -30.60 -9.12
N THR A 32 -10.67 -31.09 -8.60
CA THR A 32 -11.93 -30.34 -8.54
C THR A 32 -11.83 -29.19 -7.53
N ASP A 33 -11.29 -29.46 -6.34
CA ASP A 33 -11.06 -28.47 -5.30
C ASP A 33 -10.05 -27.43 -5.77
N MET A 34 -8.96 -27.83 -6.44
CA MET A 34 -7.97 -26.93 -7.05
C MET A 34 -8.62 -26.00 -8.08
N MET A 35 -9.48 -26.52 -8.96
CA MET A 35 -10.21 -25.69 -9.92
C MET A 35 -11.16 -24.73 -9.20
N ASN A 36 -11.91 -25.21 -8.21
CA ASN A 36 -12.80 -24.37 -7.41
C ASN A 36 -12.02 -23.26 -6.69
N PHE A 37 -10.86 -23.55 -6.11
CA PHE A 37 -10.00 -22.54 -5.48
C PHE A 37 -9.38 -21.57 -6.49
N PHE A 38 -8.95 -22.06 -7.66
CA PHE A 38 -8.43 -21.21 -8.74
C PHE A 38 -9.48 -20.18 -9.20
N TYR A 39 -10.74 -20.59 -9.31
CA TYR A 39 -11.82 -19.69 -9.71
C TYR A 39 -12.43 -18.89 -8.55
N ALA A 40 -12.32 -19.37 -7.31
CA ALA A 40 -12.87 -18.69 -6.13
C ALA A 40 -11.94 -17.61 -5.56
N ASN A 41 -10.62 -17.76 -5.69
CA ASN A 41 -9.64 -16.83 -5.12
C ASN A 41 -8.65 -16.39 -6.19
N ASN A 42 -9.10 -15.47 -7.05
CA ASN A 42 -8.32 -15.02 -8.18
C ASN A 42 -7.43 -13.84 -7.78
N GLU A 43 -6.33 -14.11 -7.07
CA GLU A 43 -5.21 -13.16 -6.90
C GLU A 43 -4.45 -12.91 -8.22
N VAL A 44 -4.85 -13.59 -9.30
CA VAL A 44 -4.26 -13.42 -10.62
C VAL A 44 -4.46 -11.97 -11.06
N LYS A 45 -3.34 -11.27 -11.15
CA LYS A 45 -3.29 -9.89 -11.63
C LYS A 45 -4.01 -9.78 -12.97
N GLN A 46 -4.70 -8.67 -13.17
CA GLN A 46 -5.37 -8.35 -14.43
C GLN A 46 -4.44 -8.52 -15.65
N GLU A 47 -3.17 -8.19 -15.49
CA GLU A 47 -2.09 -8.37 -16.48
C GLU A 47 -1.95 -9.83 -16.97
N VAL A 48 -2.14 -10.80 -16.08
CA VAL A 48 -2.03 -12.23 -16.43
C VAL A 48 -3.26 -12.69 -17.21
N TRP A 49 -4.45 -12.21 -16.86
CA TRP A 49 -5.66 -12.47 -17.64
C TRP A 49 -5.57 -11.90 -19.05
N GLN A 50 -5.07 -10.68 -19.17
CA GLN A 50 -4.81 -10.03 -20.44
C GLN A 50 -3.93 -10.89 -21.36
N GLU A 51 -2.85 -11.45 -20.83
CA GLU A 51 -1.96 -12.34 -21.60
C GLU A 51 -2.63 -13.68 -21.95
N ILE A 52 -3.40 -14.27 -21.02
CA ILE A 52 -4.17 -15.51 -21.30
C ILE A 52 -5.15 -15.29 -22.45
N TYR A 53 -5.88 -14.17 -22.45
CA TYR A 53 -6.82 -13.85 -23.53
C TYR A 53 -6.10 -13.55 -24.84
N ALA A 54 -4.99 -12.80 -24.81
CA ALA A 54 -4.19 -12.53 -26.00
C ALA A 54 -3.68 -13.82 -26.65
N GLN A 55 -3.15 -14.77 -25.87
CA GLN A 55 -2.70 -16.06 -26.38
C GLN A 55 -3.84 -16.92 -26.95
N ARG A 56 -5.06 -16.78 -26.43
CA ARG A 56 -6.23 -17.46 -27.00
C ARG A 56 -6.59 -16.88 -28.36
N PHE A 57 -6.53 -15.56 -28.52
CA PHE A 57 -6.77 -14.91 -29.80
C PHE A 57 -5.68 -15.23 -30.83
N ASP A 58 -4.41 -15.30 -30.44
CA ASP A 58 -3.32 -15.71 -31.34
C ASP A 58 -3.55 -17.15 -31.85
N LYS A 59 -3.95 -18.07 -30.98
CA LYS A 59 -4.31 -19.45 -31.38
C LYS A 59 -5.53 -19.51 -32.30
N LEU A 60 -6.53 -18.65 -32.08
CA LEU A 60 -7.69 -18.54 -32.97
C LEU A 60 -7.30 -18.03 -34.35
N ALA A 61 -6.38 -17.06 -34.42
CA ALA A 61 -5.84 -16.55 -35.68
C ALA A 61 -5.08 -17.65 -36.44
N GLU A 62 -4.21 -18.40 -35.74
CA GLU A 62 -3.51 -19.54 -36.32
C GLU A 62 -4.49 -20.58 -36.88
N LEU A 63 -5.52 -20.96 -36.12
CA LEU A 63 -6.53 -21.91 -36.56
C LEU A 63 -7.36 -21.40 -37.76
N ALA A 64 -7.65 -20.11 -37.81
CA ALA A 64 -8.36 -19.50 -38.95
C ALA A 64 -7.53 -19.60 -40.24
N LEU A 65 -6.23 -19.35 -40.15
CA LEU A 65 -5.29 -19.49 -41.26
C LEU A 65 -5.12 -20.96 -41.68
N PHE A 66 -4.90 -21.88 -40.74
CA PHE A 66 -4.71 -23.30 -41.06
C PHE A 66 -5.98 -23.99 -41.58
N GLY A 67 -7.17 -23.58 -41.11
CA GLY A 67 -8.41 -24.28 -41.40
C GLY A 67 -9.14 -23.79 -42.65
N LYS A 68 -9.18 -22.47 -42.87
CA LYS A 68 -9.98 -21.85 -43.93
C LYS A 68 -9.23 -20.83 -44.78
N ASP A 69 -7.95 -20.58 -44.47
CA ASP A 69 -7.14 -19.53 -45.08
C ASP A 69 -7.82 -18.14 -45.00
N ASP A 70 -8.59 -17.92 -43.93
CA ASP A 70 -9.37 -16.71 -43.71
C ASP A 70 -8.51 -15.63 -43.06
N ILE A 71 -7.88 -14.82 -43.91
CA ILE A 71 -6.95 -13.76 -43.52
C ILE A 71 -7.68 -12.63 -42.76
N ASP A 72 -8.94 -12.36 -43.10
CA ASP A 72 -9.70 -11.28 -42.47
C ASP A 72 -10.03 -11.63 -41.01
N MET A 73 -10.44 -12.87 -40.75
CA MET A 73 -10.66 -13.36 -39.39
C MET A 73 -9.36 -13.38 -38.58
N ALA A 74 -8.25 -13.81 -39.17
CA ALA A 74 -6.94 -13.79 -38.50
C ALA A 74 -6.52 -12.37 -38.12
N ARG A 75 -6.73 -11.39 -39.00
CA ARG A 75 -6.46 -9.98 -38.74
C ARG A 75 -7.29 -9.42 -37.59
N VAL A 76 -8.58 -9.78 -37.51
CA VAL A 76 -9.45 -9.37 -36.40
C VAL A 76 -8.96 -9.96 -35.08
N CYS A 77 -8.63 -11.26 -35.05
CA CYS A 77 -8.10 -11.91 -33.86
C CYS A 77 -6.78 -11.27 -33.38
N TRP A 78 -5.86 -10.91 -34.29
CA TRP A 78 -4.64 -10.20 -33.91
C TRP A 78 -4.90 -8.79 -33.37
N ALA A 79 -5.89 -8.08 -33.93
CA ALA A 79 -6.28 -6.77 -33.41
C ALA A 79 -6.87 -6.88 -31.98
N GLU A 80 -7.64 -7.94 -31.72
CA GLU A 80 -8.17 -8.23 -30.38
C GLU A 80 -7.08 -8.67 -29.40
N ALA A 81 -6.09 -9.45 -29.85
CA ALA A 81 -4.91 -9.80 -29.06
C ALA A 81 -4.09 -8.55 -28.68
N ALA A 82 -3.90 -7.62 -29.62
CA ALA A 82 -3.19 -6.36 -29.38
C ALA A 82 -3.93 -5.46 -28.37
N LYS A 83 -5.27 -5.44 -28.41
CA LYS A 83 -6.11 -4.77 -27.42
C LYS A 83 -6.02 -5.43 -26.04
N ALA A 84 -6.04 -6.76 -25.99
CA ALA A 84 -5.92 -7.52 -24.74
C ALA A 84 -4.59 -7.23 -24.03
N ARG A 85 -3.50 -7.04 -24.78
CA ARG A 85 -2.16 -6.66 -24.27
C ARG A 85 -2.02 -5.18 -23.91
N ASP A 86 -3.10 -4.40 -23.98
CA ASP A 86 -3.11 -2.97 -23.65
C ASP A 86 -2.06 -2.13 -24.42
N ILE A 87 -1.65 -2.58 -25.61
CA ILE A 87 -0.60 -1.91 -26.44
C ILE A 87 -1.00 -0.45 -26.77
N TYR A 88 -2.30 -0.20 -26.88
CA TYR A 88 -2.87 1.12 -27.19
C TYR A 88 -3.08 2.02 -25.97
N LYS A 89 -2.92 1.51 -24.74
CA LYS A 89 -3.07 2.34 -23.55
C LYS A 89 -1.79 3.16 -23.34
N PRO A 90 -1.90 4.47 -23.05
CA PRO A 90 -0.74 5.26 -22.67
C PRO A 90 -0.15 4.67 -21.39
N LYS A 91 1.16 4.39 -21.40
CA LYS A 91 1.87 3.89 -20.21
C LYS A 91 1.61 4.84 -19.03
N PRO A 92 1.28 4.33 -17.83
CA PRO A 92 1.12 5.18 -16.66
C PRO A 92 2.42 5.97 -16.46
N LYS A 93 2.30 7.28 -16.18
CA LYS A 93 3.46 8.11 -15.86
C LYS A 93 4.14 7.50 -14.65
N GLU A 94 5.40 7.10 -14.80
CA GLU A 94 6.22 6.63 -13.69
C GLU A 94 6.26 7.72 -12.62
N ILE A 95 5.88 7.37 -11.39
CA ILE A 95 5.96 8.30 -10.27
C ILE A 95 7.46 8.62 -10.09
N PRO A 96 7.86 9.90 -10.05
CA PRO A 96 9.26 10.27 -9.89
C PRO A 96 9.88 9.54 -8.69
N ALA A 97 11.10 9.00 -8.88
CA ALA A 97 11.80 8.18 -7.89
C ALA A 97 11.95 8.86 -6.51
N GLU A 98 11.92 10.20 -6.50
CA GLU A 98 11.97 11.03 -5.28
C GLU A 98 10.82 10.73 -4.30
N PHE A 99 9.62 10.36 -4.79
CA PHE A 99 8.48 10.03 -3.93
C PHE A 99 8.60 8.69 -3.21
N TYR A 100 9.44 7.78 -3.72
CA TYR A 100 9.71 6.48 -3.08
C TYR A 100 10.79 6.57 -2.00
N GLN A 101 11.51 7.69 -1.89
CA GLN A 101 12.54 7.86 -0.89
C GLN A 101 11.90 8.00 0.50
N LYS A 102 12.43 7.25 1.47
CA LYS A 102 12.00 7.35 2.86
C LYS A 102 12.32 8.76 3.37
N LYS A 103 11.27 9.53 3.71
CA LYS A 103 11.44 10.85 4.32
C LYS A 103 12.23 10.71 5.63
N VAL A 104 13.34 11.43 5.76
CA VAL A 104 14.09 11.52 7.01
C VAL A 104 13.39 12.55 7.89
N ILE A 105 12.72 12.10 8.94
CA ILE A 105 12.10 12.99 9.93
C ILE A 105 13.15 13.26 11.00
N ILE A 106 13.62 14.50 11.09
CA ILE A 106 14.54 14.96 12.12
C ILE A 106 13.72 15.69 13.18
N TYR A 107 13.65 15.13 14.38
CA TYR A 107 13.08 15.80 15.54
C TYR A 107 14.21 16.54 16.26
N SER A 108 14.18 17.87 16.24
CA SER A 108 15.11 18.70 16.98
C SER A 108 14.34 19.71 17.84
N SER A 109 14.83 19.97 19.04
CA SER A 109 14.31 21.03 19.91
C SER A 109 14.99 22.38 19.65
N ASP A 110 16.04 22.41 18.82
CA ASP A 110 16.77 23.63 18.48
C ASP A 110 16.08 24.40 17.34
N PRO A 111 15.58 25.63 17.59
CA PRO A 111 14.90 26.44 16.57
C PRO A 111 15.82 26.81 15.40
N GLU A 112 17.13 26.93 15.67
CA GLU A 112 18.15 27.29 14.69
C GLU A 112 18.28 26.25 13.56
N MET A 113 18.03 24.97 13.86
CA MET A 113 17.99 23.89 12.87
C MET A 113 16.86 24.04 11.85
N PHE A 114 15.81 24.80 12.19
CA PHE A 114 14.67 25.09 11.34
C PHE A 114 14.71 26.50 10.74
N GLY A 115 15.82 27.23 10.90
CA GLY A 115 15.97 28.61 10.42
C GLY A 115 15.14 29.62 11.20
N VAL A 116 14.68 29.27 12.41
CA VAL A 116 13.95 30.17 13.30
C VAL A 116 14.94 30.76 14.31
N GLU A 117 14.90 32.08 14.49
CA GLU A 117 15.75 32.75 15.47
C GLU A 117 15.42 32.29 16.90
N LYS A 118 16.47 32.10 17.71
CA LYS A 118 16.32 31.72 19.11
C LYS A 118 15.64 32.86 19.87
N ALA A 119 14.52 32.56 20.52
CA ALA A 119 13.76 33.57 21.25
C ALA A 119 14.59 34.25 22.36
N ASN A 120 14.55 35.58 22.41
CA ASN A 120 15.24 36.37 23.43
C ASN A 120 14.50 36.25 24.77
N ARG A 121 15.09 35.50 25.72
CA ARG A 121 14.50 35.24 27.04
C ARG A 121 14.27 36.51 27.86
N VAL A 122 15.04 37.57 27.63
CA VAL A 122 14.89 38.86 28.33
C VAL A 122 13.65 39.60 27.85
N GLU A 123 13.41 39.62 26.55
CA GLU A 123 12.20 40.23 25.97
C GLU A 123 10.94 39.46 26.37
N LEU A 124 11.00 38.12 26.37
CA LEU A 124 9.91 37.28 26.85
C LEU A 124 9.59 37.54 28.32
N ALA A 125 10.60 37.68 29.19
CA ALA A 125 10.39 38.02 30.59
C ALA A 125 9.70 39.36 30.75
N ARG A 126 10.13 40.38 29.99
CA ARG A 126 9.52 41.72 30.00
C ARG A 126 8.07 41.69 29.52
N MET A 127 7.80 40.95 28.44
CA MET A 127 6.45 40.78 27.91
C MET A 127 5.52 40.11 28.94
N ILE A 128 5.99 39.07 29.63
CA ILE A 128 5.22 38.39 30.68
C ILE A 128 4.96 39.32 31.89
N ASP A 129 5.90 40.20 32.22
CA ASP A 129 5.72 41.17 33.31
C ASP A 129 4.75 42.32 32.97
N GLU A 130 4.68 42.70 31.69
CA GLU A 130 3.79 43.72 31.13
C GLU A 130 2.35 43.22 30.92
N MET A 131 2.08 41.91 31.00
CA MET A 131 0.72 41.36 30.83
C MET A 131 -0.23 41.82 31.96
N PRO A 132 -1.35 42.51 31.64
CA PRO A 132 -2.37 42.85 32.62
C PRO A 132 -3.19 41.61 33.02
N ASP A 133 -3.76 41.63 34.23
CA ASP A 133 -4.73 40.64 34.75
C ASP A 133 -4.21 39.22 35.05
N ILE A 134 -2.91 39.03 35.28
CA ILE A 134 -2.32 37.73 35.64
C ILE A 134 -1.88 37.72 37.11
N SER A 135 -2.25 36.65 37.84
CA SER A 135 -1.80 36.43 39.23
C SER A 135 -0.28 36.25 39.31
N THR A 136 0.32 36.53 40.46
CA THR A 136 1.78 36.35 40.65
C THR A 136 2.20 34.89 40.45
N THR A 137 1.33 33.94 40.79
CA THR A 137 1.53 32.50 40.59
C THR A 137 1.56 32.14 39.10
N ASP A 138 0.57 32.59 38.32
CA ASP A 138 0.49 32.29 36.88
C ASP A 138 1.57 32.97 36.08
N ARG A 139 2.01 34.15 36.52
CA ARG A 139 3.16 34.84 35.94
C ARG A 139 4.45 34.03 36.12
N ASN A 140 4.66 33.47 37.31
CA ASN A 140 5.81 32.61 37.58
C ASN A 140 5.74 31.30 36.78
N ARG A 141 4.54 30.74 36.58
CA ARG A 141 4.33 29.59 35.68
C ARG A 141 4.73 29.91 34.25
N LEU A 142 4.24 31.02 33.69
CA LEU A 142 4.60 31.47 32.34
C LEU A 142 6.11 31.68 32.18
N LYS A 143 6.79 32.21 33.20
CA LYS A 143 8.26 32.36 33.21
C LYS A 143 9.01 31.01 33.27
N ARG A 144 8.45 29.99 33.94
CA ARG A 144 9.01 28.62 33.93
C ARG A 144 8.83 27.94 32.58
N HIS A 145 7.64 27.99 32.00
CA HIS A 145 7.34 27.39 30.70
C HIS A 145 8.13 28.04 29.54
N SER A 146 8.40 29.34 29.62
CA SER A 146 9.23 30.06 28.64
C SER A 146 10.74 29.84 28.82
N GLY A 147 11.17 29.09 29.83
CA GLY A 147 12.59 28.82 30.10
C GLY A 147 13.37 30.04 30.60
N VAL A 148 12.68 31.06 31.12
CA VAL A 148 13.28 32.21 31.82
C VAL A 148 13.71 31.80 33.22
N ILE A 149 12.88 30.99 33.90
CA ILE A 149 13.16 30.39 35.22
C ILE A 149 13.30 28.87 35.02
N THR A 150 14.13 28.22 35.84
CA THR A 150 14.29 26.75 35.83
C THR A 150 12.98 26.05 36.18
N LEU A 151 12.64 25.01 35.40
CA LEU A 151 11.48 24.15 35.65
C LEU A 151 11.64 23.38 36.96
N ASN A 152 10.55 23.24 37.71
CA ASN A 152 10.50 22.38 38.89
C ASN A 152 9.66 21.16 38.54
N ILE A 153 10.33 20.15 37.96
CA ILE A 153 9.72 18.98 37.32
C ILE A 153 8.62 18.31 38.18
N PRO A 154 8.78 18.12 39.50
CA PRO A 154 7.74 17.53 40.34
C PRO A 154 6.47 18.37 40.44
N GLU A 155 6.60 19.68 40.69
CA GLU A 155 5.46 20.61 40.82
C GLU A 155 4.73 20.76 39.47
N ASP A 156 5.49 20.92 38.39
CA ASP A 156 4.94 21.13 37.05
C ASP A 156 4.22 19.86 36.53
N LEU A 157 4.64 18.65 36.95
CA LEU A 157 4.00 17.37 36.63
C LEU A 157 2.71 17.11 37.41
N GLU A 158 2.64 17.54 38.66
CA GLU A 158 1.41 17.45 39.45
C GLU A 158 0.35 18.41 38.89
N GLU A 159 0.74 19.65 38.56
CA GLU A 159 -0.15 20.65 37.95
C GLU A 159 -0.70 20.21 36.58
N ALA A 160 0.11 19.60 35.72
CA ALA A 160 -0.34 19.10 34.41
C ALA A 160 -1.42 18.00 34.50
N LYS A 161 -1.46 17.25 35.60
CA LYS A 161 -2.50 16.23 35.84
C LYS A 161 -3.83 16.86 36.24
N TYR A 162 -3.82 17.94 37.04
CA TYR A 162 -5.04 18.64 37.44
C TYR A 162 -5.77 19.29 36.26
N SER A 163 -5.04 19.84 35.28
CA SER A 163 -5.66 20.40 34.06
C SER A 163 -6.36 19.37 33.17
N THR A 164 -5.98 18.09 33.25
CA THR A 164 -6.62 17.03 32.45
C THR A 164 -7.89 16.45 33.09
N GLU A 165 -8.10 16.65 34.39
CA GLU A 165 -9.27 16.13 35.10
C GLU A 165 -10.49 17.06 35.00
N ASP A 166 -10.26 18.38 34.95
CA ASP A 166 -11.32 19.40 34.83
C ASP A 166 -11.94 19.52 33.43
N GLU A 167 -11.28 19.01 32.39
CA GLU A 167 -11.78 19.06 31.00
C GLU A 167 -12.60 17.84 30.58
N THR A 168 -12.92 16.91 31.49
CA THR A 168 -13.88 15.84 31.17
C THR A 168 -15.30 16.40 31.13
N PRO A 169 -15.97 16.47 29.96
CA PRO A 169 -17.37 16.89 29.93
C PRO A 169 -18.19 15.84 30.68
N LYS A 170 -18.88 16.27 31.74
CA LYS A 170 -19.95 15.49 32.35
C LYS A 170 -21.00 15.19 31.27
N ASN A 171 -21.03 13.94 30.82
CA ASN A 171 -22.14 13.38 30.03
C ASN A 171 -23.45 13.42 30.83
#